data_AF-A0A3N5LBW5-F1
#
_entry.id   AF-A0A3N5LBW5-F1
#
_cell.length_a   1.000
_cell.length_b   1.000
_cell.length_c   1.000
_cell.angle_alpha   90.00
_cell.angle_beta   90.00
_cell.angle_gamma   90.00
#
_symmetry.space_group_name_H-M   'P 1'
#
loop_
_entity.id
_entity.type
_entity.pdbx_description
1 polymer ?
#
loop_
_entity_poly.entity_id
_entity_poly.type
_entity_poly.pdbx_seq_one_letter_code
_entity_poly.pdbx_strand_id
1 'polypeptide(L)'
;MLLFAPACTAPTPVYIIVTVPPPEATSTLAMAPAAAPLVPTSTIAIPALTPVPPASPTGIPIQLCSPLEGVSIDSLEGMISNPFHPPASGSDDPHHGVDFSDVLPGSQVALAGRQVQAVLGGQVAAVMHDRFPYGNAVII
;
A
#
# COMPACT_ATOMS: atom_id res chain seq x y z
N MET A 1 -26.59 6.19 -28.66
CA MET A 1 -26.86 6.02 -27.22
C MET A 1 -25.65 5.30 -26.64
N LEU A 2 -24.67 6.03 -26.11
CA LEU A 2 -23.51 5.44 -25.43
C LEU A 2 -23.93 5.12 -23.99
N LEU A 3 -23.92 3.83 -23.64
CA LEU A 3 -24.06 3.35 -22.26
C LEU A 3 -22.69 3.46 -21.60
N PHE A 4 -22.52 4.43 -20.70
CA PHE A 4 -21.40 4.42 -19.76
C PHE A 4 -21.70 3.34 -18.71
N ALA A 5 -21.01 2.20 -18.80
CA ALA A 5 -21.02 1.22 -17.72
C ALA A 5 -20.26 1.83 -16.52
N PRO A 6 -20.85 1.88 -15.31
CA PRO A 6 -20.19 2.45 -14.15
C PRO A 6 -19.02 1.54 -13.75
N ALA A 7 -17.81 1.92 -14.14
CA ALA A 7 -16.58 1.28 -13.70
C ALA A 7 -16.35 1.65 -12.23
N CYS A 8 -16.81 0.79 -11.31
CA CYS A 8 -16.59 0.89 -9.88
C CYS A 8 -17.10 2.20 -9.22
N THR A 9 -18.24 2.12 -8.53
CA THR A 9 -18.70 3.24 -7.67
C THR A 9 -17.83 3.28 -6.41
N ALA A 10 -16.64 3.89 -6.50
CA ALA A 10 -15.86 4.21 -5.32
C ALA A 10 -16.57 5.31 -4.51
N PRO A 11 -16.55 5.24 -3.16
CA PRO A 11 -17.08 6.31 -2.33
C PRO A 11 -16.33 7.62 -2.63
N THR A 12 -17.06 8.74 -2.56
CA THR A 12 -16.54 10.07 -2.85
C THR A 12 -15.35 10.37 -1.93
N PRO A 13 -14.17 10.77 -2.46
CA PRO A 13 -13.01 11.05 -1.62
C PRO A 13 -13.31 12.23 -0.68
N VAL A 14 -13.23 11.98 0.62
CA VAL A 14 -13.28 13.02 1.64
C VAL A 14 -11.85 13.53 1.84
N TYR A 15 -11.57 14.74 1.37
CA TYR A 15 -10.30 15.40 1.60
C TYR A 15 -10.23 15.91 3.04
N ILE A 16 -9.42 15.24 3.88
CA ILE A 16 -9.05 15.75 5.20
C ILE A 16 -7.76 16.54 5.05
N ILE A 17 -7.85 17.86 5.21
CA ILE A 17 -6.67 18.74 5.26
C ILE A 17 -6.01 18.53 6.63
N VAL A 18 -4.94 17.73 6.69
CA VAL A 18 -4.13 17.58 7.90
C VAL A 18 -3.11 18.71 7.92
N THR A 19 -3.37 19.73 8.74
CA THR A 19 -2.36 20.74 9.09
C THR A 19 -1.30 20.07 9.96
N VAL A 20 -0.12 19.81 9.41
CA VAL A 20 1.04 19.31 10.17
C VAL A 20 1.58 20.47 11.02
N PRO A 21 1.57 20.37 12.36
CA PRO A 21 2.15 21.40 13.20
C PRO A 21 3.66 21.50 12.99
N PRO A 22 4.26 22.69 13.16
CA PRO A 22 5.71 22.85 13.11
C PRO A 22 6.42 21.90 14.09
N PRO A 23 7.60 21.36 13.74
CA PRO A 23 8.36 20.51 14.64
C PRO A 23 8.69 21.30 15.92
N GLU A 24 8.21 20.79 17.06
CA GLU A 24 8.49 21.37 18.37
C GLU A 24 9.98 21.18 18.68
N ALA A 25 10.64 22.24 19.16
CA ALA A 25 12.07 22.22 19.41
C ALA A 25 12.41 21.25 20.56
N THR A 26 13.21 20.23 20.24
CA THR A 26 13.71 19.25 21.22
C THR A 26 14.57 19.94 22.28
N SER A 27 14.12 19.93 23.53
CA SER A 27 14.91 20.40 24.67
C SER A 27 15.96 19.35 25.06
N THR A 28 17.23 19.76 25.04
CA THR A 28 18.36 18.95 25.47
C THR A 28 18.38 18.89 27.01
N LEU A 29 18.10 17.72 27.59
CA LEU A 29 18.25 17.50 29.03
C LEU A 29 19.74 17.41 29.41
N ALA A 30 20.13 18.20 30.42
CA ALA A 30 21.46 18.18 31.01
C ALA A 30 21.64 16.94 31.92
N MET A 31 22.77 16.25 31.76
CA MET A 31 23.09 15.02 32.47
C MET A 31 23.64 15.34 33.87
N ALA A 32 22.90 14.99 34.92
CA ALA A 32 23.36 15.07 36.31
C ALA A 32 24.21 13.84 36.68
N PRO A 33 25.20 13.94 37.59
CA PRO A 33 26.01 12.79 37.99
C PRO A 33 25.17 11.81 38.81
N ALA A 34 25.12 10.55 38.36
CA ALA A 34 24.42 9.47 39.04
C ALA A 34 25.26 8.95 40.22
N ALA A 35 24.69 8.97 41.42
CA ALA A 35 25.20 8.19 42.55
C ALA A 35 24.93 6.70 42.30
N ALA A 36 25.91 5.85 42.63
CA ALA A 36 25.84 4.40 42.42
C ALA A 36 24.67 3.78 43.23
N PRO A 37 23.70 3.11 42.60
CA PRO A 37 22.64 2.41 43.31
C PRO A 37 23.17 1.07 43.83
N LEU A 38 22.97 0.80 45.12
CA LEU A 38 23.05 -0.55 45.68
C LEU A 38 21.98 -1.41 44.99
N VAL A 39 22.36 -2.54 44.41
CA VAL A 39 21.45 -3.42 43.66
C VAL A 39 20.85 -4.45 44.63
N PRO A 40 19.57 -4.34 45.03
CA PRO A 40 18.86 -5.47 45.60
C PRO A 40 18.48 -6.44 44.48
N THR A 41 18.90 -7.69 44.60
CA THR A 41 18.51 -8.78 43.68
C THR A 41 17.04 -9.14 43.95
N SER A 42 16.11 -8.48 43.27
CA SER A 42 14.69 -8.86 43.26
C SER A 42 14.45 -9.91 42.18
N THR A 43 14.13 -11.13 42.59
CA THR A 43 13.62 -12.18 41.69
C THR A 43 12.22 -11.77 41.22
N ILE A 44 12.10 -11.33 39.97
CA ILE A 44 10.82 -10.99 39.33
C ILE A 44 10.12 -12.31 38.96
N ALA A 45 8.96 -12.56 39.55
CA ALA A 45 8.06 -13.61 39.09
C ALA A 45 7.46 -13.17 37.75
N ILE A 46 7.72 -13.94 36.67
CA ILE A 46 7.15 -13.68 35.35
C ILE A 46 5.66 -14.08 35.42
N PRO A 47 4.71 -13.15 35.19
CA PRO A 47 3.30 -13.51 35.13
C PRO A 47 3.07 -14.47 33.96
N ALA A 48 2.35 -15.56 34.23
CA ALA A 48 1.97 -16.53 33.20
C ALA A 48 1.12 -15.82 32.12
N LEU A 49 1.54 -15.93 30.85
CA LEU A 49 0.81 -15.38 29.73
C LEU A 49 -0.53 -16.11 29.58
N THR A 50 -1.62 -15.41 29.86
CA THR A 50 -2.98 -15.88 29.54
C THR A 50 -3.10 -15.99 28.02
N PRO A 51 -3.58 -17.12 27.45
CA PRO A 51 -3.77 -17.24 26.02
C PRO A 51 -4.82 -16.21 25.56
N VAL A 52 -4.41 -15.27 24.72
CA VAL A 52 -5.32 -14.34 24.06
C VAL A 52 -6.09 -15.13 23.01
N PRO A 53 -7.44 -15.10 23.00
CA PRO A 53 -8.21 -15.74 21.95
C PRO A 53 -7.79 -15.15 20.58
N PRO A 54 -7.70 -15.97 19.52
CA PRO A 54 -7.35 -15.48 18.20
C PRO A 54 -8.36 -14.41 17.79
N ALA A 55 -7.86 -13.23 17.40
CA ALA A 55 -8.70 -12.18 16.86
C ALA A 55 -9.48 -12.74 15.67
N SER A 56 -10.81 -12.69 15.74
CA SER A 56 -11.64 -13.01 14.59
C SER A 56 -11.42 -11.90 13.55
N PRO A 57 -11.03 -12.21 12.31
CA PRO A 57 -10.90 -11.19 11.28
C PRO A 57 -12.28 -10.60 11.03
N THR A 58 -12.54 -9.41 11.59
CA THR A 58 -13.67 -8.58 11.16
C THR A 58 -13.26 -7.99 9.83
N GLY A 59 -13.36 -8.79 8.77
CA GLY A 59 -12.99 -8.37 7.42
C GLY A 59 -13.92 -7.26 6.97
N ILE A 60 -13.39 -6.05 6.84
CA ILE A 60 -14.06 -5.02 6.03
C ILE A 60 -14.10 -5.58 4.61
N PRO A 61 -15.26 -5.66 3.95
CA PRO A 61 -15.31 -6.09 2.56
C PRO A 61 -14.50 -5.10 1.72
N ILE A 62 -13.34 -5.54 1.22
CA ILE A 62 -12.51 -4.78 0.31
C ILE A 62 -13.12 -4.94 -1.09
N GLN A 63 -13.57 -3.86 -1.70
CA GLN A 63 -13.99 -3.86 -3.08
C GLN A 63 -12.78 -3.54 -3.97
N LEU A 64 -12.45 -4.47 -4.86
CA LEU A 64 -11.41 -4.30 -5.87
C LEU A 64 -12.02 -3.78 -7.17
N CYS A 65 -11.36 -2.79 -7.76
CA CYS A 65 -11.64 -2.26 -9.08
C CYS A 65 -10.55 -2.69 -10.05
N SER A 66 -10.87 -2.82 -11.34
CA SER A 66 -9.83 -3.02 -12.36
C SER A 66 -8.85 -1.83 -12.37
N PRO A 67 -7.53 -2.02 -12.54
CA PRO A 67 -6.58 -0.92 -12.68
C PRO A 67 -6.63 -0.23 -14.04
N LEU A 68 -7.30 -0.82 -15.03
CA LEU A 68 -7.31 -0.35 -16.42
C LEU A 68 -8.72 -0.06 -16.90
N GLU A 69 -8.90 1.13 -17.50
CA GLU A 69 -10.18 1.54 -18.08
C GLU A 69 -10.66 0.53 -19.13
N GLY A 70 -11.93 0.12 -19.05
CA GLY A 70 -12.56 -0.76 -20.03
C GLY A 70 -12.07 -2.21 -20.00
N VAL A 71 -11.20 -2.58 -19.06
CA VAL A 71 -10.74 -3.96 -18.83
C VAL A 71 -11.42 -4.49 -17.58
N SER A 72 -12.08 -5.65 -17.66
CA SER A 72 -12.68 -6.28 -16.47
C SER A 72 -11.60 -6.94 -15.60
N ILE A 73 -11.85 -7.06 -14.30
CA ILE A 73 -10.90 -7.69 -13.38
C ILE A 73 -10.60 -9.14 -13.79
N ASP A 74 -11.62 -9.87 -14.28
CA ASP A 74 -11.51 -11.26 -14.74
C ASP A 74 -10.66 -11.38 -16.02
N SER A 75 -10.53 -10.30 -16.80
CA SER A 75 -9.71 -10.28 -18.02
C SER A 75 -8.23 -9.98 -17.76
N LEU A 76 -7.87 -9.51 -16.56
CA LEU A 76 -6.49 -9.12 -16.25
C LEU A 76 -5.53 -10.31 -16.24
N GLU A 77 -6.01 -11.52 -15.94
CA GLU A 77 -5.18 -12.73 -15.92
C GLU A 77 -4.48 -12.95 -17.27
N GLY A 78 -5.19 -12.73 -18.38
CA GLY A 78 -4.64 -12.85 -19.73
C GLY A 78 -3.67 -11.75 -20.11
N MET A 79 -3.51 -10.71 -19.28
CA MET A 79 -2.60 -9.58 -19.50
C MET A 79 -1.34 -9.68 -18.64
N ILE A 80 -1.19 -10.70 -17.79
CA ILE A 80 -0.02 -10.86 -16.92
C ILE A 80 1.23 -11.07 -17.77
N SER A 81 2.17 -10.13 -17.68
CA SER A 81 3.48 -10.22 -18.31
C SER A 81 4.57 -10.64 -17.32
N ASN A 82 4.37 -10.35 -16.04
CA ASN A 82 5.23 -10.81 -14.95
C ASN A 82 4.36 -11.23 -13.75
N PRO A 83 4.30 -12.53 -13.43
CA PRO A 83 3.42 -13.03 -12.38
C PRO A 83 3.90 -12.60 -11.00
N PHE A 84 3.00 -12.64 -10.02
CA PHE A 84 3.34 -12.39 -8.63
C PHE A 84 4.36 -13.41 -8.12
N HIS A 85 5.57 -12.94 -7.80
CA HIS A 85 6.66 -13.75 -7.26
C HIS A 85 7.35 -13.01 -6.11
N PRO A 86 6.72 -12.99 -4.92
CA PRO A 86 7.20 -12.18 -3.82
C PRO A 86 8.58 -12.66 -3.35
N PRO A 87 9.48 -11.74 -3.02
CA PRO A 87 10.79 -12.08 -2.52
C PRO A 87 10.72 -12.69 -1.11
N ALA A 88 11.79 -13.36 -0.71
CA ALA A 88 11.93 -13.86 0.66
C ALA A 88 11.87 -12.70 1.67
N SER A 89 11.36 -12.95 2.88
CA SER A 89 11.28 -11.94 3.93
C SER A 89 12.65 -11.31 4.20
N GLY A 90 12.73 -9.97 4.12
CA GLY A 90 13.96 -9.21 4.32
C GLY A 90 14.88 -9.15 3.09
N SER A 91 14.48 -9.74 1.95
CA SER A 91 15.14 -9.55 0.67
C SER A 91 14.63 -8.28 -0.03
N ASP A 92 15.50 -7.64 -0.81
CA ASP A 92 15.21 -6.46 -1.63
C ASP A 92 15.00 -6.83 -3.11
N ASP A 93 14.67 -8.11 -3.38
CA ASP A 93 14.29 -8.56 -4.72
C ASP A 93 13.02 -7.81 -5.18
N PRO A 94 12.99 -7.30 -6.43
CA PRO A 94 12.12 -6.18 -6.79
C PRO A 94 10.62 -6.50 -6.89
N HIS A 95 10.19 -7.77 -6.89
CA HIS A 95 8.87 -8.14 -7.40
C HIS A 95 7.85 -8.50 -6.32
N HIS A 96 7.35 -7.48 -5.63
CA HIS A 96 6.22 -7.59 -4.68
C HIS A 96 4.84 -7.44 -5.34
N GLY A 97 4.77 -7.38 -6.67
CA GLY A 97 3.55 -7.07 -7.42
C GLY A 97 3.28 -8.07 -8.55
N VAL A 98 2.25 -7.78 -9.34
CA VAL A 98 1.98 -8.45 -10.62
C VAL A 98 2.02 -7.38 -11.70
N ASP A 99 2.66 -7.67 -12.82
CA ASP A 99 2.76 -6.72 -13.93
C ASP A 99 1.80 -7.13 -15.04
N PHE A 100 1.02 -6.17 -15.52
CA PHE A 100 0.11 -6.35 -16.66
C PHE A 100 0.64 -5.58 -17.87
N SER A 101 0.60 -6.20 -19.04
CA SER A 101 0.94 -5.55 -20.30
C SER A 101 -0.31 -5.33 -21.16
N ASP A 102 -0.63 -4.08 -21.45
CA ASP A 102 -1.63 -3.69 -22.44
C ASP A 102 -0.95 -3.51 -23.80
N VAL A 103 -1.15 -4.47 -24.70
CA VAL A 103 -0.48 -4.52 -26.00
C VAL A 103 -1.48 -4.69 -27.13
N LEU A 104 -1.12 -4.23 -28.33
CA LEU A 104 -1.92 -4.48 -29.52
C LEU A 104 -2.05 -5.99 -29.77
N PRO A 105 -3.27 -6.51 -30.07
CA PRO A 105 -3.50 -7.93 -30.29
C PRO A 105 -2.55 -8.53 -31.34
N GLY A 106 -1.91 -9.66 -31.00
CA GLY A 106 -0.97 -10.32 -31.89
C GLY A 106 0.39 -9.62 -32.03
N SER A 107 0.71 -8.65 -31.17
CA SER A 107 1.99 -7.93 -31.17
C SER A 107 2.56 -7.79 -29.76
N GLN A 108 3.78 -7.26 -29.66
CA GLN A 108 4.42 -6.85 -28.40
C GLN A 108 4.45 -5.32 -28.24
N VAL A 109 3.65 -4.60 -29.03
CA VAL A 109 3.62 -3.13 -29.02
C VAL A 109 2.65 -2.67 -27.94
N ALA A 110 3.17 -1.91 -26.97
CA ALA A 110 2.37 -1.32 -25.90
C ALA A 110 1.30 -0.37 -26.46
N LEU A 111 0.09 -0.48 -25.93
CA LEU A 111 -1.02 0.41 -26.24
C LEU A 111 -0.90 1.67 -25.39
N ALA A 112 -0.88 2.84 -26.04
CA ALA A 112 -0.77 4.12 -25.36
C ALA A 112 -2.15 4.74 -25.10
N GLY A 113 -2.24 5.56 -24.05
CA GLY A 113 -3.40 6.41 -23.79
C GLY A 113 -4.54 5.75 -23.03
N ARG A 114 -4.44 4.47 -22.65
CA ARG A 114 -5.40 3.87 -21.72
C ARG A 114 -5.23 4.47 -20.33
N GLN A 115 -6.35 4.86 -19.71
CA GLN A 115 -6.33 5.42 -18.36
C GLN A 115 -6.04 4.31 -17.32
N VAL A 116 -5.13 4.63 -16.41
CA VAL A 116 -4.87 3.86 -15.18
C VAL A 116 -5.74 4.41 -14.07
N GLN A 117 -6.38 3.52 -13.31
CA GLN A 117 -7.27 3.86 -12.21
C GLN A 117 -6.91 3.10 -10.93
N ALA A 118 -7.41 3.60 -9.81
CA ALA A 118 -7.19 3.00 -8.49
C ALA A 118 -7.84 1.61 -8.38
N VAL A 119 -7.07 0.62 -7.90
CA VAL A 119 -7.58 -0.74 -7.64
C VAL A 119 -8.39 -0.78 -6.34
N LEU A 120 -8.06 0.09 -5.38
CA LEU A 120 -8.67 0.17 -4.06
C LEU A 120 -9.11 1.60 -3.77
N GLY A 121 -10.21 1.74 -3.02
CA GLY A 121 -10.56 3.03 -2.43
C GLY A 121 -9.54 3.41 -1.35
N GLY A 122 -9.10 4.66 -1.34
CA GLY A 122 -8.13 5.16 -0.37
C GLY A 122 -7.75 6.61 -0.62
N GLN A 123 -6.68 7.05 0.03
CA GLN A 123 -6.10 8.38 -0.16
C GLN A 123 -4.90 8.26 -1.08
N VAL A 124 -4.74 9.14 -2.06
CA VAL A 124 -3.54 9.13 -2.91
C VAL A 124 -2.36 9.68 -2.11
N ALA A 125 -1.39 8.82 -1.80
CA ALA A 125 -0.15 9.19 -1.14
C ALA A 125 0.83 9.89 -2.10
N ALA A 126 0.86 9.49 -3.38
CA ALA A 126 1.70 10.11 -4.39
C ALA A 126 1.19 9.89 -5.82
N VAL A 127 1.55 10.82 -6.71
CA VAL A 127 1.35 10.72 -8.16
C VAL A 127 2.69 10.96 -8.84
N MET A 128 3.07 10.08 -9.77
CA MET A 128 4.22 10.27 -10.66
C MET A 128 3.71 10.52 -12.07
N HIS A 129 4.21 11.58 -12.69
CA HIS A 129 3.88 11.96 -14.07
C HIS A 129 5.05 11.63 -14.98
N ASP A 130 4.81 10.70 -15.91
CA ASP A 130 5.70 10.32 -17.01
C ASP A 130 7.19 10.23 -16.65
N ARG A 131 7.51 9.51 -15.56
CA ARG A 131 8.88 9.39 -15.05
C ARG A 131 9.50 8.08 -15.50
N PHE A 132 10.54 8.13 -16.34
CA PHE A 132 11.33 6.94 -16.67
C PHE A 132 11.92 6.28 -15.40
N PRO A 133 11.90 4.94 -15.27
CA PRO A 133 11.39 3.93 -16.22
C PRO A 133 9.88 3.60 -16.07
N TYR A 134 9.17 4.23 -15.14
CA TYR A 134 7.84 3.82 -14.69
C TYR A 134 6.66 4.51 -15.39
N GLY A 135 6.90 5.62 -16.11
CA GLY A 135 5.84 6.40 -16.75
C GLY A 135 4.93 7.08 -15.71
N ASN A 136 3.62 6.93 -15.86
CA ASN A 136 2.64 7.46 -14.92
C ASN A 136 2.33 6.44 -13.82
N ALA A 137 2.29 6.88 -12.56
CA ALA A 137 1.92 6.02 -11.44
C ALA A 137 1.08 6.75 -10.39
N VAL A 138 0.26 5.99 -9.67
CA VAL A 138 -0.51 6.43 -8.50
C VAL A 138 -0.20 5.48 -7.36
N ILE A 139 0.15 6.04 -6.21
CA ILE A 139 0.32 5.31 -4.95
C ILE A 139 -0.85 5.72 -4.06
N ILE A 140 -1.60 4.73 -3.58
CA ILE A 140 -2.68 4.87 -2.62
C ILE A 140 -2.16 4.45 -1.24
#